data_AF-A0A7S3M8Q0-F1
#
_entry.id   AF-A0A7S3M8Q0-F1
#
_cell.length_a   1.000
_cell.length_b   1.000
_cell.length_c   1.000
_cell.angle_alpha   90.00
_cell.angle_beta   90.00
_cell.angle_gamma   90.00
#
_symmetry.space_group_name_H-M   'P 1'
#
loop_
_entity.id
_entity.type
_entity.pdbx_description
1 polymer ?
#
loop_
_entity_poly.entity_id
_entity_poly.type
_entity_poly.pdbx_seq_one_letter_code
_entity_poly.pdbx_strand_id
1 'polypeptide(L)'
;MAHMKQRVAITLKLPQLQNLIKRDPASYKEEFLMQKRHFDSELEIFKLRPTKESDRFTELVTFMSHVGVCYKDECSLLPTSIMELLETHANILHTDVRAKLLQSLIMLRNKGMLDPLILIKLSFKLFSVTDKTLRSSLVEYIFNDIKTINHQKQNDKLNRSIQAFLFSVVEEDTTITARKTVEILCELYRRKIWTDARTVNMIGKACLSPSTRVTVAAVNFFLGIENKMHEDEEEEKASGDKTPADVNYHSHSKKTKKRARVVQKQIEHNAKLRRDSQKESSTTTPLFPAIQMLHDPQSLAEKLFKKLRQSGERFEVKLLLMNFVSRLIGCHKLLLLSFYSFLQRYLTSHQQDITLILAYLIQGCHELIPPEDLLPIVKAIAYNFITERCTNESIAVGINAVREIIARSPALLREPGMGDFVQDLAMYGRKTHKSVMIAAHGMVNLVRELYPTLLKKGDRGKHHNPNAQPFEYGQRPVADGVEGVELLEAYERGEIELNSDDEVVWNEDKDEEEEEEGEEEEEE
;
A
#
# COMPACT_ATOMS: atom_id res chain seq x y z
N MET A 1 -35.70 -50.89 31.33
CA MET A 1 -34.26 -51.06 31.64
C MET A 1 -33.32 -50.89 30.43
N ALA A 2 -33.60 -51.48 29.25
CA ALA A 2 -32.75 -51.31 28.06
C ALA A 2 -32.64 -49.84 27.59
N HIS A 3 -33.76 -49.12 27.52
CA HIS A 3 -33.80 -47.69 27.20
C HIS A 3 -32.99 -46.82 28.19
N MET A 4 -32.96 -47.21 29.46
CA MET A 4 -32.24 -46.50 30.53
C MET A 4 -30.73 -46.77 30.46
N LYS A 5 -30.32 -48.02 30.20
CA LYS A 5 -28.91 -48.37 29.89
C LYS A 5 -28.41 -47.68 28.62
N GLN A 6 -29.26 -47.54 27.61
CA GLN A 6 -28.93 -46.85 26.36
C GLN A 6 -28.79 -45.34 26.57
N ARG A 7 -29.67 -44.71 27.37
CA ARG A 7 -29.53 -43.30 27.79
C ARG A 7 -28.23 -43.05 28.58
N VAL A 8 -27.87 -43.93 29.53
CA VAL A 8 -26.63 -43.82 30.31
C VAL A 8 -25.37 -43.98 29.43
N ALA A 9 -25.41 -44.86 28.43
CA ALA A 9 -24.31 -45.03 27.48
C ALA A 9 -24.14 -43.83 26.53
N ILE A 10 -25.24 -43.14 26.19
CA ILE A 10 -25.23 -41.93 25.36
C ILE A 10 -24.68 -40.72 26.14
N THR A 11 -24.99 -40.60 27.44
CA THR A 11 -24.43 -39.54 28.30
C THR A 11 -22.91 -39.60 28.46
N LEU A 12 -22.28 -40.76 28.23
CA LEU A 12 -20.82 -40.91 28.26
C LEU A 12 -20.15 -40.54 26.93
N LYS A 13 -20.91 -40.45 25.84
CA LYS A 13 -20.41 -40.10 24.50
C LYS A 13 -20.88 -38.70 24.12
N LEU A 14 -20.14 -37.68 24.56
CA LEU A 14 -20.44 -36.27 24.33
C LEU A 14 -20.77 -35.92 22.86
N PRO A 15 -20.07 -36.45 21.83
CA PRO A 15 -20.42 -36.14 20.43
C PRO A 15 -21.78 -36.69 19.98
N GLN A 16 -22.18 -37.86 20.50
CA GLN A 16 -23.49 -38.46 20.19
C GLN A 16 -24.61 -37.68 20.88
N LEU A 17 -24.40 -37.33 22.16
CA LEU A 17 -25.34 -36.50 22.91
C LEU A 17 -25.51 -35.11 22.26
N GLN A 18 -24.43 -34.51 21.76
CA GLN A 18 -24.47 -33.23 21.05
C GLN A 18 -25.40 -33.29 19.83
N ASN A 19 -25.29 -34.33 19.01
CA ASN A 19 -26.12 -34.49 17.81
C ASN A 19 -27.60 -34.70 18.17
N LEU A 20 -27.88 -35.43 19.24
CA LEU A 20 -29.24 -35.68 19.72
C LEU A 20 -29.88 -34.40 20.27
N ILE A 21 -29.15 -33.64 21.10
CA ILE A 21 -29.63 -32.37 21.63
C ILE A 21 -29.92 -31.37 20.50
N LYS A 22 -29.06 -31.29 19.48
CA LYS A 22 -29.29 -30.40 18.33
C LYS A 22 -30.55 -30.75 17.51
N ARG A 23 -31.01 -32.01 17.56
CA ARG A 23 -32.22 -32.47 16.86
C ARG A 23 -33.47 -32.24 17.70
N ASP A 24 -33.40 -32.50 18.99
CA ASP A 24 -34.51 -32.32 19.92
C ASP A 24 -34.02 -31.81 21.29
N PRO A 25 -33.90 -30.48 21.47
CA PRO A 25 -33.43 -29.90 22.72
C PRO A 25 -34.35 -30.17 23.92
N ALA A 26 -35.65 -30.33 23.72
CA ALA A 26 -36.58 -30.47 24.85
C ALA A 26 -36.39 -31.81 25.57
N SER A 27 -36.21 -32.88 24.80
CA SER A 27 -36.13 -34.25 25.33
C SER A 27 -34.84 -34.59 26.07
N TYR A 28 -33.77 -33.84 25.83
CA TYR A 28 -32.42 -34.11 26.39
C TYR A 28 -31.97 -33.05 27.41
N LYS A 29 -32.91 -32.29 27.99
CA LYS A 29 -32.62 -31.23 28.96
C LYS A 29 -32.00 -31.78 30.25
N GLU A 30 -32.47 -32.91 30.76
CA GLU A 30 -31.93 -33.52 31.99
C GLU A 30 -30.50 -34.01 31.79
N GLU A 31 -30.23 -34.69 30.67
CA GLU A 31 -28.90 -35.15 30.31
C GLU A 31 -27.92 -33.97 30.13
N PHE A 32 -28.40 -32.86 29.56
CA PHE A 32 -27.62 -31.62 29.47
C PHE A 32 -27.30 -31.04 30.86
N LEU A 33 -28.30 -30.93 31.75
CA LEU A 33 -28.10 -30.42 33.11
C LEU A 33 -27.12 -31.29 33.92
N MET A 34 -27.14 -32.61 33.71
CA MET A 34 -26.16 -33.52 34.30
C MET A 34 -24.74 -33.20 33.82
N GLN A 35 -24.54 -33.00 32.50
CA GLN A 35 -23.23 -32.61 31.97
C GLN A 35 -22.81 -31.21 32.43
N LYS A 36 -23.76 -30.29 32.60
CA LYS A 36 -23.47 -28.95 33.13
C LYS A 36 -22.92 -29.02 34.56
N ARG A 37 -23.53 -29.82 35.44
CA ARG A 37 -23.01 -30.04 36.80
C ARG A 37 -21.61 -30.65 36.79
N HIS A 38 -21.35 -31.58 35.87
CA HIS A 38 -20.01 -32.14 35.68
C HIS A 38 -19.02 -31.06 35.23
N PHE A 39 -19.39 -30.20 34.28
CA PHE A 39 -18.59 -29.06 33.87
C PHE A 39 -18.30 -28.11 35.04
N ASP A 40 -19.30 -27.72 35.82
CA ASP A 40 -19.13 -26.80 36.95
C ASP A 40 -18.17 -27.40 38.01
N SER A 41 -18.30 -28.71 38.28
CA SER A 41 -17.44 -29.41 39.23
C SER A 41 -16.00 -29.50 38.73
N GLU A 42 -15.82 -29.84 37.44
CA GLU A 42 -14.50 -29.94 36.82
C GLU A 42 -13.82 -28.57 36.69
N LEU A 43 -14.60 -27.50 36.44
CA LEU A 43 -14.09 -26.12 36.40
C LEU A 43 -13.51 -25.70 37.74
N GLU A 44 -14.20 -25.98 38.86
CA GLU A 44 -13.68 -25.67 40.20
C GLU A 44 -12.43 -26.49 40.55
N ILE A 45 -12.39 -27.77 40.16
CA ILE A 45 -11.18 -28.61 40.30
C ILE A 45 -10.03 -28.03 39.46
N PHE A 46 -10.32 -27.61 38.24
CA PHE A 46 -9.33 -27.07 37.32
C PHE A 46 -8.74 -25.75 37.81
N LYS A 47 -9.55 -24.87 38.40
CA LYS A 47 -9.08 -23.62 39.04
C LYS A 47 -8.03 -23.87 40.14
N LEU A 48 -8.08 -25.01 40.83
CA LEU A 48 -7.09 -25.37 41.85
C LEU A 48 -5.73 -25.80 41.25
N ARG A 49 -5.73 -26.36 40.03
CA ARG A 49 -4.50 -26.84 39.34
C ARG A 49 -4.54 -26.53 37.83
N PRO A 50 -4.40 -25.25 37.43
CA PRO A 50 -4.54 -24.82 36.03
C PRO A 50 -3.36 -25.20 35.12
N THR A 51 -2.23 -25.66 35.69
CA THR A 51 -1.04 -26.06 34.92
C THR A 51 -1.16 -27.40 34.21
N LYS A 52 -2.05 -28.28 34.68
CA LYS A 52 -2.16 -29.64 34.15
C LYS A 52 -3.08 -29.66 32.92
N GLU A 53 -2.69 -30.42 31.91
CA GLU A 53 -3.61 -30.78 30.83
C GLU A 53 -4.81 -31.55 31.36
N SER A 54 -6.01 -31.20 30.90
CA SER A 54 -7.25 -31.88 31.25
C SER A 54 -8.11 -32.06 30.00
N ASP A 55 -7.95 -33.22 29.35
CA ASP A 55 -8.72 -33.60 28.17
C ASP A 55 -10.23 -33.57 28.47
N ARG A 56 -10.62 -34.14 29.62
CA ARG A 56 -12.02 -34.19 30.05
C ARG A 56 -12.63 -32.79 30.19
N PHE A 57 -11.89 -31.84 30.76
CA PHE A 57 -12.35 -30.46 30.88
C PHE A 57 -12.51 -29.82 29.49
N THR A 58 -11.53 -29.99 28.59
CA THR A 58 -11.61 -29.41 27.23
C THR A 58 -12.74 -30.01 26.40
N GLU A 59 -13.01 -31.32 26.53
CA GLU A 59 -14.15 -31.99 25.91
C GLU A 59 -15.49 -31.43 26.41
N LEU A 60 -15.61 -31.24 27.73
CA LEU A 60 -16.80 -30.65 28.35
C LEU A 60 -17.02 -29.20 27.91
N VAL A 61 -15.97 -28.37 27.90
CA VAL A 61 -16.04 -26.99 27.39
C VAL A 61 -16.49 -26.96 25.94
N THR A 62 -15.92 -27.84 25.10
CA THR A 62 -16.25 -27.93 23.68
C THR A 62 -17.71 -28.35 23.50
N PHE A 63 -18.17 -29.36 24.25
CA PHE A 63 -19.55 -29.81 24.22
C PHE A 63 -20.53 -28.71 24.65
N MET A 64 -20.25 -28.02 25.77
CA MET A 64 -21.06 -26.91 26.27
C MET A 64 -21.15 -25.77 25.24
N SER A 65 -20.05 -25.45 24.57
CA SER A 65 -20.00 -24.43 23.52
C SER A 65 -20.76 -24.83 22.26
N HIS A 66 -20.84 -26.13 21.97
CA HIS A 66 -21.63 -26.66 20.85
C HIS A 66 -23.14 -26.56 21.11
N VAL A 67 -23.56 -26.86 22.33
CA VAL A 67 -24.95 -27.00 22.74
C VAL A 67 -25.54 -25.71 23.32
N GLY A 68 -24.72 -24.75 23.75
CA GLY A 68 -25.18 -23.55 24.46
C GLY A 68 -26.23 -22.69 23.76
N VAL A 69 -26.33 -22.74 22.43
CA VAL A 69 -27.41 -22.05 21.68
C VAL A 69 -28.79 -22.63 21.94
N CYS A 70 -28.87 -23.93 22.21
CA CYS A 70 -30.12 -24.62 22.49
C CYS A 70 -30.65 -24.29 23.90
N TYR A 71 -29.76 -23.93 24.82
CA TYR A 71 -30.07 -23.65 26.23
C TYR A 71 -29.44 -22.31 26.66
N LYS A 72 -29.95 -21.21 26.10
CA LYS A 72 -29.35 -19.87 26.27
C LYS A 72 -29.37 -19.40 27.73
N ASP A 73 -30.45 -19.67 28.45
CA ASP A 73 -30.63 -19.23 29.83
C ASP A 73 -29.63 -19.95 30.75
N GLU A 74 -29.52 -21.26 30.57
CA GLU A 74 -28.62 -22.10 31.36
C GLU A 74 -27.14 -21.87 31.02
N CYS A 75 -26.81 -21.52 29.78
CA CYS A 75 -25.43 -21.27 29.35
C CYS A 75 -25.01 -19.79 29.37
N SER A 76 -25.82 -18.89 29.93
CA SER A 76 -25.54 -17.44 29.95
C SER A 76 -24.21 -17.08 30.64
N LEU A 77 -23.82 -17.81 31.68
CA LEU A 77 -22.58 -17.60 32.44
C LEU A 77 -21.35 -18.26 31.81
N LEU A 78 -21.53 -19.21 30.89
CA LEU A 78 -20.45 -19.99 30.29
C LEU A 78 -19.38 -19.12 29.62
N PRO A 79 -19.72 -18.14 28.75
CA PRO A 79 -18.71 -17.29 28.12
C PRO A 79 -17.92 -16.50 29.17
N THR A 80 -18.59 -15.93 30.17
CA THR A 80 -17.96 -15.12 31.22
C THR A 80 -16.98 -15.94 32.05
N SER A 81 -17.34 -17.17 32.44
CA SER A 81 -16.44 -18.05 33.20
C SER A 81 -15.20 -18.46 32.40
N ILE A 82 -15.35 -18.74 31.10
CA ILE A 82 -14.21 -19.07 30.23
C ILE A 82 -13.31 -17.84 30.04
N MET A 83 -13.91 -16.65 29.88
CA MET A 83 -13.16 -15.40 29.77
C MET A 83 -12.36 -15.11 31.04
N GLU A 84 -12.97 -15.22 32.22
CA GLU A 84 -12.29 -15.00 33.49
C GLU A 84 -11.10 -15.95 33.68
N LEU A 85 -11.25 -17.22 33.33
CA LEU A 85 -10.19 -18.23 33.37
C LEU A 85 -9.02 -17.86 32.44
N LEU A 86 -9.31 -17.38 31.23
CA LEU A 86 -8.29 -16.92 30.29
C LEU A 86 -7.63 -15.61 30.73
N GLU A 87 -8.36 -14.68 31.36
CA GLU A 87 -7.77 -13.43 31.85
C GLU A 87 -6.83 -13.64 33.04
N THR A 88 -7.20 -14.52 33.98
CA THR A 88 -6.44 -14.74 35.23
C THR A 88 -5.29 -15.73 35.06
N HIS A 89 -5.50 -16.82 34.31
CA HIS A 89 -4.56 -17.93 34.25
C HIS A 89 -3.86 -18.12 32.91
N ALA A 90 -4.07 -17.22 31.94
CA ALA A 90 -3.53 -17.30 30.57
C ALA A 90 -2.08 -17.81 30.50
N ASN A 91 -1.16 -17.24 31.28
CA ASN A 91 0.27 -17.56 31.26
C ASN A 91 0.62 -18.95 31.82
N ILE A 92 -0.23 -19.49 32.68
CA ILE A 92 0.02 -20.72 33.44
C ILE A 92 -0.68 -21.92 32.79
N LEU A 93 -1.78 -21.67 32.06
CA LEU A 93 -2.54 -22.70 31.35
C LEU A 93 -1.67 -23.46 30.33
N HIS A 94 -1.94 -24.75 30.20
CA HIS A 94 -1.38 -25.56 29.12
C HIS A 94 -1.80 -25.03 27.74
N THR A 95 -0.92 -25.14 26.75
CA THR A 95 -1.12 -24.61 25.39
C THR A 95 -2.40 -25.15 24.74
N ASP A 96 -2.67 -26.45 24.86
CA ASP A 96 -3.84 -27.07 24.26
C ASP A 96 -5.15 -26.65 24.93
N VAL A 97 -5.16 -26.55 26.26
CA VAL A 97 -6.33 -26.05 27.01
C VAL A 97 -6.61 -24.60 26.59
N ARG A 98 -5.57 -23.75 26.54
CA ARG A 98 -5.70 -22.35 26.10
C ARG A 98 -6.28 -22.26 24.68
N ALA A 99 -5.80 -23.09 23.76
CA ALA A 99 -6.31 -23.14 22.39
C ALA A 99 -7.78 -23.58 22.34
N LYS A 100 -8.18 -24.60 23.13
CA LYS A 100 -9.59 -25.07 23.16
C LYS A 100 -10.54 -24.10 23.81
N LEU A 101 -10.12 -23.39 24.87
CA LEU A 101 -10.90 -22.31 25.47
C LEU A 101 -11.13 -21.17 24.48
N LEU A 102 -10.08 -20.75 23.76
CA LEU A 102 -10.21 -19.72 22.73
C LEU A 102 -11.14 -20.17 21.59
N GLN A 103 -10.94 -21.38 21.05
CA GLN A 103 -11.82 -21.94 20.00
C GLN A 103 -13.29 -21.96 20.45
N SER A 104 -13.53 -22.34 21.71
CA SER A 104 -14.86 -22.38 22.31
C SER A 104 -15.50 -20.99 22.40
N LEU A 105 -14.76 -19.96 22.80
CA LEU A 105 -15.24 -18.57 22.78
C LEU A 105 -15.56 -18.07 21.37
N ILE A 106 -14.69 -18.36 20.40
CA ILE A 106 -14.91 -18.01 18.99
C ILE A 106 -16.21 -18.64 18.48
N MET A 107 -16.45 -19.91 18.82
CA MET A 107 -17.68 -20.61 18.47
C MET A 107 -18.92 -20.00 19.11
N LEU A 108 -18.86 -19.64 20.40
CA LEU A 108 -19.95 -18.98 21.12
C LEU A 108 -20.27 -17.61 20.50
N ARG A 109 -19.24 -16.87 20.09
CA ARG A 109 -19.37 -15.60 19.38
C ARG A 109 -19.99 -15.76 17.99
N ASN A 110 -19.55 -16.73 17.20
CA ASN A 110 -20.14 -17.02 15.88
C ASN A 110 -21.64 -17.41 15.96
N LYS A 111 -22.08 -17.87 17.13
CA LYS A 111 -23.46 -18.21 17.43
C LYS A 111 -24.27 -17.07 18.08
N GLY A 112 -23.67 -15.90 18.26
CA GLY A 112 -24.31 -14.70 18.80
C GLY A 112 -24.52 -14.70 20.31
N MET A 113 -23.81 -15.54 21.08
CA MET A 113 -23.89 -15.57 22.55
C MET A 113 -22.91 -14.61 23.25
N LEU A 114 -22.02 -13.97 22.49
CA LEU A 114 -20.98 -13.09 23.00
C LEU A 114 -20.85 -11.86 22.09
N ASP A 115 -20.72 -10.67 22.69
CA ASP A 115 -20.46 -9.43 21.95
C ASP A 115 -19.05 -9.47 21.33
N PRO A 116 -18.92 -9.26 19.99
CA PRO A 116 -17.61 -9.19 19.33
C PRO A 116 -16.62 -8.24 20.01
N LEU A 117 -17.09 -7.08 20.51
CA LEU A 117 -16.20 -6.09 21.13
C LEU A 117 -15.54 -6.64 22.41
N ILE A 118 -16.28 -7.42 23.19
CA ILE A 118 -15.78 -8.02 24.43
C ILE A 118 -14.69 -9.06 24.12
N LEU A 119 -14.91 -9.92 23.12
CA LEU A 119 -13.95 -10.96 22.75
C LEU A 119 -12.69 -10.39 22.08
N ILE A 120 -12.83 -9.34 21.28
CA ILE A 120 -11.69 -8.62 20.70
C ILE A 120 -10.84 -8.03 21.82
N LYS A 121 -11.44 -7.35 22.82
CA LYS A 121 -10.70 -6.79 23.97
C LYS A 121 -9.92 -7.87 24.73
N LEU A 122 -10.53 -9.03 24.98
CA LEU A 122 -9.84 -10.17 25.58
C LEU A 122 -8.70 -10.68 24.71
N SER A 123 -8.92 -10.80 23.40
CA SER A 123 -7.92 -11.27 22.44
C SER A 123 -6.66 -10.38 22.46
N PHE A 124 -6.83 -9.07 22.63
CA PHE A 124 -5.70 -8.15 22.77
C PHE A 124 -4.95 -8.30 24.11
N LYS A 125 -5.64 -8.56 25.22
CA LYS A 125 -4.98 -8.93 26.49
C LYS A 125 -4.15 -10.21 26.33
N LEU A 126 -4.66 -11.19 25.56
CA LEU A 126 -3.99 -12.47 25.32
C LEU A 126 -2.75 -12.36 24.43
N PHE A 127 -2.53 -11.27 23.70
CA PHE A 127 -1.28 -11.08 22.94
C PHE A 127 -0.03 -11.00 23.84
N SER A 128 -0.20 -10.59 25.09
CA SER A 128 0.89 -10.52 26.08
C SER A 128 1.48 -11.91 26.39
N VAL A 129 0.67 -12.97 26.28
CA VAL A 129 1.08 -14.36 26.55
C VAL A 129 2.15 -14.83 25.58
N THR A 130 3.22 -15.43 26.08
CA THR A 130 4.37 -15.91 25.29
C THR A 130 4.09 -17.21 24.54
N ASP A 131 3.12 -17.19 23.64
CA ASP A 131 2.73 -18.33 22.83
C ASP A 131 2.56 -17.94 21.36
N LYS A 132 3.39 -18.51 20.49
CA LYS A 132 3.39 -18.14 19.06
C LYS A 132 2.14 -18.67 18.33
N THR A 133 1.68 -19.88 18.65
CA THR A 133 0.54 -20.50 17.94
C THR A 133 -0.77 -19.83 18.35
N LEU A 134 -0.92 -19.49 19.62
CA LEU A 134 -2.04 -18.70 20.12
C LEU A 134 -2.09 -17.33 19.44
N ARG A 135 -0.96 -16.60 19.39
CA ARG A 135 -0.91 -15.27 18.77
C ARG A 135 -1.28 -15.31 17.29
N SER A 136 -0.82 -16.31 16.53
CA SER A 136 -1.24 -16.50 15.13
C SER A 136 -2.75 -16.73 15.03
N SER A 137 -3.29 -17.62 15.87
CA SER A 137 -4.73 -17.92 15.90
C SER A 137 -5.57 -16.69 16.28
N LEU A 138 -5.08 -15.84 17.19
CA LEU A 138 -5.74 -14.59 17.59
C LEU A 138 -5.78 -13.58 16.45
N VAL A 139 -4.67 -13.39 15.72
CA VAL A 139 -4.62 -12.50 14.55
C VAL A 139 -5.61 -12.96 13.48
N GLU A 140 -5.60 -14.26 13.15
CA GLU A 140 -6.52 -14.84 12.17
C GLU A 140 -7.98 -14.70 12.61
N TYR A 141 -8.27 -14.95 13.88
CA TYR A 141 -9.60 -14.77 14.44
C TYR A 141 -10.07 -13.31 14.33
N ILE A 142 -9.28 -12.34 14.81
CA ILE A 142 -9.66 -10.92 14.79
C ILE A 142 -9.94 -10.46 13.35
N PHE A 143 -9.08 -10.87 12.41
CA PHE A 143 -9.27 -10.53 11.00
C PHE A 143 -10.57 -11.14 10.44
N ASN A 144 -10.78 -12.44 10.61
CA ASN A 144 -11.97 -13.13 10.10
C ASN A 144 -13.26 -12.66 10.78
N ASP A 145 -13.20 -12.31 12.06
CA ASP A 145 -14.27 -11.72 12.84
C ASP A 145 -14.73 -10.41 12.21
N ILE A 146 -13.80 -9.45 12.03
CA ILE A 146 -14.07 -8.13 11.44
C ILE A 146 -14.54 -8.27 9.98
N LYS A 147 -13.93 -9.17 9.21
CA LYS A 147 -14.36 -9.47 7.84
C LYS A 147 -15.80 -9.98 7.79
N THR A 148 -16.17 -10.91 8.68
CA THR A 148 -17.52 -11.48 8.73
C THR A 148 -18.56 -10.43 9.13
N ILE A 149 -18.22 -9.56 10.09
CA ILE A 149 -19.09 -8.44 10.51
C ILE A 149 -19.41 -7.52 9.32
N ASN A 150 -18.44 -7.29 8.44
CA ASN A 150 -18.55 -6.35 7.32
C ASN A 150 -18.95 -7.01 5.98
N HIS A 151 -19.21 -8.32 5.94
CA HIS A 151 -19.46 -9.05 4.69
C HIS A 151 -20.78 -8.65 3.99
N GLN A 152 -21.85 -8.39 4.75
CA GLN A 152 -23.16 -8.02 4.16
C GLN A 152 -23.39 -6.51 4.15
N LYS A 153 -23.17 -5.86 5.30
CA LYS A 153 -23.31 -4.41 5.47
C LYS A 153 -22.27 -3.94 6.47
N GLN A 154 -21.62 -2.81 6.18
CA GLN A 154 -20.69 -2.19 7.11
C GLN A 154 -21.43 -1.75 8.38
N ASN A 155 -20.98 -2.25 9.54
CA ASN A 155 -21.53 -1.86 10.83
C ASN A 155 -20.69 -0.72 11.43
N ASP A 156 -20.95 0.50 10.98
CA ASP A 156 -20.14 1.68 11.32
C ASP A 156 -20.03 1.94 12.82
N LYS A 157 -21.10 1.66 13.59
CA LYS A 157 -21.08 1.88 15.06
C LYS A 157 -20.10 0.93 15.74
N LEU A 158 -20.12 -0.34 15.36
CA LEU A 158 -19.21 -1.35 15.91
C LEU A 158 -17.78 -1.11 15.41
N ASN A 159 -17.60 -0.82 14.12
CA ASN A 159 -16.30 -0.50 13.53
C ASN A 159 -15.65 0.70 14.23
N ARG A 160 -16.39 1.79 14.47
CA ARG A 160 -15.88 2.96 15.23
C ARG A 160 -15.47 2.59 16.65
N SER A 161 -16.20 1.70 17.31
CA SER A 161 -15.90 1.24 18.68
C SER A 161 -14.65 0.37 18.72
N ILE A 162 -14.49 -0.53 17.73
CA ILE A 162 -13.29 -1.36 17.58
C ILE A 162 -12.09 -0.46 17.23
N GLN A 163 -12.21 0.42 16.25
CA GLN A 163 -11.16 1.37 15.88
C GLN A 163 -10.70 2.20 17.10
N ALA A 164 -11.63 2.78 17.87
CA ALA A 164 -11.29 3.55 19.06
C ALA A 164 -10.50 2.72 20.10
N PHE A 165 -10.85 1.44 20.25
CA PHE A 165 -10.09 0.53 21.10
C PHE A 165 -8.71 0.20 20.53
N LEU A 166 -8.60 -0.08 19.23
CA LEU A 166 -7.29 -0.32 18.59
C LEU A 166 -6.39 0.92 18.70
N PHE A 167 -6.98 2.12 18.70
CA PHE A 167 -6.26 3.38 18.83
C PHE A 167 -5.65 3.51 20.22
N SER A 168 -6.43 3.22 21.27
CA SER A 168 -5.90 3.24 22.64
C SER A 168 -4.77 2.20 22.80
N VAL A 169 -4.90 1.01 22.20
CA VAL A 169 -3.86 -0.03 22.25
C VAL A 169 -2.54 0.43 21.61
N VAL A 170 -2.58 1.13 20.47
CA VAL A 170 -1.36 1.60 19.79
C VAL A 170 -0.75 2.85 20.45
N GLU A 171 -1.56 3.67 21.10
CA GLU A 171 -1.06 4.83 21.86
C GLU A 171 -0.47 4.43 23.22
N GLU A 172 -1.06 3.45 23.91
CA GLU A 172 -0.65 3.03 25.26
C GLU A 172 0.46 1.97 25.26
N ASP A 173 0.51 1.09 24.26
CA ASP A 173 1.43 -0.05 24.22
C ASP A 173 2.55 0.14 23.18
N THR A 174 3.76 -0.33 23.53
CA THR A 174 4.94 -0.35 22.65
C THR A 174 5.47 -1.75 22.37
N THR A 175 4.80 -2.76 22.94
CA THR A 175 5.20 -4.16 22.90
C THR A 175 4.74 -4.86 21.62
N ILE A 176 4.77 -6.20 21.64
CA ILE A 176 4.33 -7.06 20.54
C ILE A 176 2.86 -6.81 20.19
N THR A 177 2.03 -6.43 21.17
CA THR A 177 0.61 -6.12 20.99
C THR A 177 0.42 -4.97 20.01
N ALA A 178 1.13 -3.85 20.20
CA ALA A 178 1.06 -2.69 19.31
C ALA A 178 1.50 -3.05 17.88
N ARG A 179 2.59 -3.81 17.75
CA ARG A 179 3.04 -4.29 16.43
C ARG A 179 1.98 -5.17 15.75
N LYS A 180 1.40 -6.13 16.46
CA LYS A 180 0.34 -6.99 15.93
C LYS A 180 -0.93 -6.21 15.59
N THR A 181 -1.24 -5.16 16.36
CA THR A 181 -2.34 -4.24 16.07
C THR A 181 -2.13 -3.55 14.72
N VAL A 182 -0.93 -2.98 14.50
CA VAL A 182 -0.57 -2.36 13.21
C VAL A 182 -0.65 -3.38 12.07
N GLU A 183 -0.08 -4.59 12.25
CA GLU A 183 -0.17 -5.65 11.23
C GLU A 183 -1.64 -6.00 10.88
N ILE A 184 -2.54 -6.08 11.86
CA ILE A 184 -3.97 -6.33 11.62
C ILE A 184 -4.59 -5.19 10.81
N LEU A 185 -4.29 -3.93 11.14
CA LEU A 185 -4.83 -2.77 10.41
C LEU A 185 -4.33 -2.73 8.96
N CYS A 186 -3.05 -3.06 8.75
CA CYS A 186 -2.47 -3.17 7.42
C CYS A 186 -3.20 -4.24 6.58
N GLU A 187 -3.51 -5.40 7.17
CA GLU A 187 -4.22 -6.47 6.49
C GLU A 187 -5.69 -6.10 6.20
N LEU A 188 -6.37 -5.41 7.12
CA LEU A 188 -7.74 -4.92 6.92
C LEU A 188 -7.83 -3.89 5.79
N TYR A 189 -6.80 -3.04 5.66
CA TYR A 189 -6.71 -2.08 4.56
C TYR A 189 -6.38 -2.77 3.24
N ARG A 190 -5.40 -3.70 3.21
CA ARG A 190 -5.03 -4.50 2.02
C ARG A 190 -6.27 -5.15 1.38
N ARG A 191 -7.13 -5.75 2.22
CA ARG A 191 -8.34 -6.48 1.81
C ARG A 191 -9.54 -5.57 1.52
N LYS A 192 -9.34 -4.25 1.48
CA LYS A 192 -10.38 -3.23 1.26
C LYS A 192 -11.56 -3.31 2.24
N ILE A 193 -11.33 -3.79 3.47
CA ILE A 193 -12.37 -3.85 4.51
C ILE A 193 -12.48 -2.47 5.19
N TRP A 194 -11.34 -1.91 5.61
CA TRP A 194 -11.24 -0.57 6.20
C TRP A 194 -10.28 0.29 5.38
N THR A 195 -10.84 1.10 4.49
CA THR A 195 -10.11 2.04 3.61
C THR A 195 -10.36 3.50 4.00
N ASP A 196 -10.66 3.76 5.26
CA ASP A 196 -11.00 5.07 5.78
C ASP A 196 -9.77 5.88 6.19
N ALA A 197 -9.86 7.21 6.04
CA ALA A 197 -8.79 8.13 6.45
C ALA A 197 -8.41 7.96 7.93
N ARG A 198 -9.36 7.59 8.79
CA ARG A 198 -9.10 7.41 10.22
C ARG A 198 -8.12 6.26 10.49
N THR A 199 -8.29 5.12 9.83
CA THR A 199 -7.38 3.96 9.93
C THR A 199 -5.98 4.33 9.42
N VAL A 200 -5.91 5.05 8.30
CA VAL A 200 -4.63 5.50 7.73
C VAL A 200 -3.89 6.45 8.67
N ASN A 201 -4.59 7.43 9.26
CA ASN A 201 -3.98 8.37 10.20
C ASN A 201 -3.52 7.68 11.50
N MET A 202 -4.19 6.61 11.91
CA MET A 202 -3.72 5.78 13.03
C MET A 202 -2.39 5.09 12.68
N ILE A 203 -2.28 4.50 11.48
CA ILE A 203 -1.02 3.89 11.03
C ILE A 203 0.07 4.99 10.91
N GLY A 204 -0.29 6.18 10.44
CA GLY A 204 0.59 7.35 10.40
C GLY A 204 1.14 7.72 11.79
N LYS A 205 0.29 7.74 12.83
CA LYS A 205 0.75 7.91 14.22
C LYS A 205 1.67 6.79 14.68
N ALA A 206 1.41 5.55 14.29
CA ALA A 206 2.24 4.40 14.65
C ALA A 206 3.68 4.49 14.10
N CYS A 207 3.90 5.21 12.99
CA CYS A 207 5.25 5.52 12.48
C CYS A 207 6.10 6.33 13.50
N LEU A 208 5.45 7.08 14.40
CA LEU A 208 6.12 7.88 15.43
C LEU A 208 6.38 7.11 16.74
N SER A 209 5.95 5.85 16.84
CA SER A 209 6.14 5.02 18.04
C SER A 209 7.62 4.90 18.42
N PRO A 210 8.00 4.88 19.71
CA PRO A 210 9.40 4.68 20.11
C PRO A 210 9.95 3.30 19.71
N SER A 211 9.06 2.32 19.49
CA SER A 211 9.46 0.97 19.09
C SER A 211 9.79 0.90 17.59
N THR A 212 11.02 0.53 17.27
CA THR A 212 11.51 0.39 15.88
C THR A 212 10.70 -0.65 15.11
N ARG A 213 10.28 -1.74 15.75
CA ARG A 213 9.49 -2.79 15.09
C ARG A 213 8.09 -2.31 14.69
N VAL A 214 7.45 -1.48 15.53
CA VAL A 214 6.14 -0.86 15.23
C VAL A 214 6.31 0.15 14.10
N THR A 215 7.36 0.98 14.19
CA THR A 215 7.70 1.98 13.17
C THR A 215 7.89 1.33 11.80
N VAL A 216 8.69 0.26 11.72
CA VAL A 216 8.97 -0.46 10.47
C VAL A 216 7.70 -1.10 9.91
N ALA A 217 6.85 -1.69 10.74
CA ALA A 217 5.57 -2.26 10.28
C ALA A 217 4.66 -1.19 9.68
N ALA A 218 4.56 -0.02 10.32
CA ALA A 218 3.74 1.09 9.86
C ALA A 218 4.31 1.77 8.60
N VAL A 219 5.63 1.92 8.50
CA VAL A 219 6.27 2.51 7.31
C VAL A 219 6.18 1.57 6.10
N ASN A 220 6.38 0.27 6.30
CA ASN A 220 6.23 -0.71 5.22
C ASN A 220 4.81 -0.78 4.66
N PHE A 221 3.80 -0.42 5.46
CA PHE A 221 2.45 -0.23 4.97
C PHE A 221 2.41 0.88 3.91
N PHE A 222 2.83 2.10 4.24
CA PHE A 222 2.81 3.21 3.28
C PHE A 222 3.72 3.01 2.06
N LEU A 223 4.79 2.22 2.19
CA LEU A 223 5.73 1.99 1.09
C LEU A 223 5.32 0.88 0.13
N GLY A 224 4.56 -0.12 0.58
CA GLY A 224 4.35 -1.36 -0.17
C GLY A 224 2.92 -1.93 -0.15
N ILE A 225 1.95 -1.22 0.44
CA ILE A 225 0.56 -1.70 0.46
C ILE A 225 -0.07 -1.75 -0.93
N GLU A 226 0.21 -0.77 -1.80
CA GLU A 226 -0.38 -0.75 -3.15
C GLU A 226 0.09 -1.91 -4.00
N ASN A 227 1.40 -2.19 -4.00
CA ASN A 227 1.94 -3.34 -4.74
C ASN A 227 1.26 -4.64 -4.29
N LYS A 228 1.09 -4.82 -2.98
CA LYS A 228 0.40 -5.99 -2.41
C LYS A 228 -1.08 -6.06 -2.76
N MET A 229 -1.76 -4.92 -2.83
CA MET A 229 -3.16 -4.85 -3.26
C MET A 229 -3.30 -5.17 -4.75
N HIS A 230 -2.38 -4.69 -5.57
CA HIS A 230 -2.33 -5.01 -7.00
C HIS A 230 -2.07 -6.50 -7.24
N GLU A 231 -1.11 -7.08 -6.52
CA GLU A 231 -0.83 -8.52 -6.54
C GLU A 231 -2.08 -9.34 -6.15
N ASP A 232 -2.79 -8.95 -5.09
CA ASP A 232 -4.04 -9.63 -4.68
C ASP A 232 -5.14 -9.54 -5.75
N GLU A 233 -5.28 -8.38 -6.40
CA GLU A 233 -6.25 -8.19 -7.47
C GLU A 233 -5.92 -9.02 -8.71
N GLU A 234 -4.63 -9.15 -9.06
CA GLU A 234 -4.19 -10.02 -10.14
C GLU A 234 -4.45 -11.49 -9.84
N GLU A 235 -4.19 -11.94 -8.61
CA GLU A 235 -4.51 -13.31 -8.17
C GLU A 235 -6.02 -13.59 -8.20
N GLU A 236 -6.85 -12.64 -7.73
CA GLU A 236 -8.31 -12.76 -7.82
C GLU A 236 -8.79 -12.81 -9.28
N LYS A 237 -8.23 -11.97 -10.17
CA LYS A 237 -8.54 -12.00 -11.61
C LYS A 237 -8.12 -13.31 -12.28
N ALA A 238 -6.97 -13.87 -11.90
CA ALA A 238 -6.46 -15.14 -12.43
C ALA A 238 -7.28 -16.36 -11.96
N SER A 239 -7.87 -16.30 -10.76
CA SER A 239 -8.73 -17.35 -10.21
C SER A 239 -10.19 -17.27 -10.68
N GLY A 240 -10.62 -16.13 -11.24
CA GLY A 240 -11.95 -15.92 -11.79
C GLY A 240 -12.11 -16.46 -13.21
N ASP A 241 -13.36 -16.77 -13.60
CA ASP A 241 -13.80 -17.20 -14.95
C ASP A 241 -13.62 -16.12 -16.05
N LYS A 242 -12.79 -15.10 -15.79
CA LYS A 242 -12.50 -13.94 -16.65
C LYS A 242 -11.20 -14.08 -17.42
N THR A 243 -10.69 -15.30 -17.58
CA THR A 243 -9.63 -15.55 -18.55
C THR A 243 -10.24 -15.54 -19.96
N PRO A 244 -9.54 -15.04 -20.99
CA PRO A 244 -10.02 -15.14 -22.37
C PRO A 244 -10.26 -16.62 -22.69
N ALA A 245 -11.52 -17.01 -22.87
CA ALA A 245 -11.84 -18.37 -23.25
C ALA A 245 -11.21 -18.69 -24.61
N ASP A 246 -10.58 -19.85 -24.75
CA ASP A 246 -10.00 -20.29 -26.02
C ASP A 246 -11.12 -20.38 -27.08
N VAL A 247 -10.95 -19.61 -28.15
CA VAL A 247 -11.99 -19.46 -29.17
C VAL A 247 -11.99 -20.70 -30.04
N ASN A 248 -13.04 -21.53 -29.92
CA ASN A 248 -13.16 -22.73 -30.73
C ASN A 248 -13.63 -22.36 -32.14
N TYR A 249 -12.69 -22.22 -33.07
CA TYR A 249 -12.97 -21.89 -34.48
C TYR A 249 -13.65 -23.02 -35.27
N HIS A 250 -13.90 -24.18 -34.66
CA HIS A 250 -14.58 -25.31 -35.29
C HIS A 250 -13.90 -25.76 -36.59
N SER A 251 -12.56 -25.65 -36.67
CA SER A 251 -11.72 -25.88 -37.85
C SER A 251 -11.93 -27.25 -38.50
N HIS A 252 -12.17 -28.29 -37.70
CA HIS A 252 -12.36 -29.67 -38.15
C HIS A 252 -13.83 -30.11 -38.24
N SER A 253 -14.79 -29.19 -38.28
CA SER A 253 -16.23 -29.52 -38.30
C SER A 253 -17.02 -28.75 -39.36
N LYS A 254 -18.22 -29.24 -39.73
CA LYS A 254 -19.12 -28.56 -40.69
C LYS A 254 -19.50 -27.14 -40.19
N LYS A 255 -19.14 -26.12 -40.97
CA LYS A 255 -19.43 -24.71 -40.70
C LYS A 255 -20.93 -24.41 -40.87
N THR A 256 -21.67 -24.44 -39.77
CA THR A 256 -23.11 -24.10 -39.74
C THR A 256 -23.32 -22.65 -39.29
N LYS A 257 -24.36 -21.97 -39.79
CA LYS A 257 -24.72 -20.60 -39.38
C LYS A 257 -24.86 -20.42 -37.86
N LYS A 258 -25.38 -21.45 -37.16
CA LYS A 258 -25.50 -21.44 -35.69
C LYS A 258 -24.13 -21.43 -35.00
N ARG A 259 -23.13 -22.14 -35.52
CA ARG A 259 -21.77 -22.22 -34.95
C ARG A 259 -20.98 -20.94 -35.22
N ALA A 260 -21.11 -20.36 -36.40
CA ALA A 260 -20.51 -19.05 -36.72
C ALA A 260 -20.98 -17.95 -35.74
N ARG A 261 -22.28 -17.95 -35.36
CA ARG A 261 -22.79 -17.04 -34.33
C ARG A 261 -22.21 -17.28 -32.93
N VAL A 262 -21.84 -18.51 -32.59
CA VAL A 262 -21.21 -18.83 -31.29
C VAL A 262 -19.77 -18.34 -31.26
N VAL A 263 -19.01 -18.57 -32.33
CA VAL A 263 -17.63 -18.08 -32.47
C VAL A 263 -17.59 -16.55 -32.42
N GLN A 264 -18.49 -15.88 -33.14
CA GLN A 264 -18.59 -14.43 -33.15
C GLN A 264 -18.86 -13.86 -31.73
N LYS A 265 -19.77 -14.49 -30.98
CA LYS A 265 -20.04 -14.10 -29.58
C LYS A 265 -18.84 -14.28 -28.66
N GLN A 266 -18.02 -15.32 -28.88
CA GLN A 266 -16.79 -15.56 -28.11
C GLN A 266 -15.73 -14.48 -28.41
N ILE A 267 -15.58 -14.11 -29.69
CA ILE A 267 -14.66 -13.04 -30.10
C ILE A 267 -15.10 -11.69 -29.52
N GLU A 268 -16.40 -11.36 -29.62
CA GLU A 268 -16.95 -10.12 -29.07
C GLU A 268 -16.81 -10.04 -27.55
N HIS A 269 -17.02 -11.16 -26.85
CA HIS A 269 -16.80 -11.26 -25.41
C HIS A 269 -15.31 -11.02 -25.05
N ASN A 270 -14.38 -11.66 -25.75
CA ASN A 270 -12.95 -11.48 -25.51
C ASN A 270 -12.46 -10.06 -25.89
N ALA A 271 -13.01 -9.45 -26.94
CA ALA A 271 -12.72 -8.07 -27.32
C ALA A 271 -13.25 -7.07 -26.29
N LYS A 272 -14.44 -7.32 -25.72
CA LYS A 272 -14.99 -6.52 -24.63
C LYS A 272 -14.13 -6.62 -23.37
N LEU A 273 -13.74 -7.83 -22.98
CA LEU A 273 -12.82 -8.05 -21.84
C LEU A 273 -11.51 -7.26 -22.02
N ARG A 274 -10.92 -7.28 -23.22
CA ARG A 274 -9.69 -6.51 -23.52
C ARG A 274 -9.90 -5.01 -23.40
N ARG A 275 -11.01 -4.48 -23.92
CA ARG A 275 -11.34 -3.04 -23.79
C ARG A 275 -11.57 -2.62 -22.34
N ASP A 276 -12.24 -3.46 -21.55
CA ASP A 276 -12.48 -3.19 -20.14
C ASP A 276 -11.16 -3.22 -19.35
N SER A 277 -10.25 -4.17 -19.63
CA SER A 277 -8.89 -4.18 -19.05
C SER A 277 -8.06 -2.96 -19.45
N GLN A 278 -8.17 -2.50 -20.70
CA GLN A 278 -7.42 -1.34 -21.18
C GLN A 278 -7.95 -0.02 -20.59
N LYS A 279 -9.27 0.10 -20.38
CA LYS A 279 -9.89 1.22 -19.64
C LYS A 279 -9.51 1.25 -18.15
N GLU A 280 -9.37 0.09 -17.52
CA GLU A 280 -8.83 0.01 -16.15
C GLU A 280 -7.37 0.49 -16.11
N SER A 281 -6.55 0.18 -17.12
CA SER A 281 -5.16 0.67 -17.18
C SER A 281 -5.01 2.17 -17.50
N SER A 282 -5.99 2.79 -18.19
CA SER A 282 -5.95 4.21 -18.54
C SER A 282 -6.43 5.13 -17.42
N THR A 283 -7.15 4.60 -16.42
CA THR A 283 -7.53 5.36 -15.24
C THR A 283 -6.34 5.36 -14.30
N THR A 284 -5.56 6.44 -14.29
CA THR A 284 -4.46 6.70 -13.37
C THR A 284 -4.98 6.75 -11.93
N THR A 285 -5.22 5.56 -11.37
CA THR A 285 -5.48 5.38 -9.95
C THR A 285 -4.31 6.02 -9.21
N PRO A 286 -4.54 6.95 -8.27
CA PRO A 286 -3.46 7.71 -7.67
C PRO A 286 -2.43 6.74 -7.11
N LEU A 287 -1.16 6.96 -7.47
CA LEU A 287 -0.04 6.08 -7.16
C LEU A 287 0.11 5.82 -5.65
N PHE A 288 -0.52 6.65 -4.79
CA PHE A 288 -0.50 6.50 -3.34
C PHE A 288 -1.81 6.89 -2.60
N PRO A 289 -2.91 6.11 -2.66
CA PRO A 289 -4.17 6.48 -2.03
C PRO A 289 -4.05 6.61 -0.50
N ALA A 290 -3.22 5.77 0.13
CA ALA A 290 -3.00 5.82 1.57
C ALA A 290 -2.27 7.09 2.01
N ILE A 291 -1.25 7.52 1.26
CA ILE A 291 -0.46 8.72 1.63
C ILE A 291 -1.32 9.98 1.52
N GLN A 292 -2.19 10.05 0.51
CA GLN A 292 -3.08 11.20 0.30
C GLN A 292 -4.15 11.35 1.40
N MET A 293 -4.52 10.27 2.08
CA MET A 293 -5.53 10.29 3.16
C MET A 293 -5.00 10.78 4.53
N LEU A 294 -3.72 11.14 4.63
CA LEU A 294 -3.14 11.69 5.85
C LEU A 294 -3.65 13.11 6.12
N HIS A 295 -4.11 13.38 7.35
CA HIS A 295 -4.68 14.68 7.73
C HIS A 295 -3.61 15.76 7.93
N ASP A 296 -2.45 15.40 8.47
CA ASP A 296 -1.34 16.33 8.74
C ASP A 296 -0.01 15.70 8.29
N PRO A 297 0.26 15.72 6.96
CA PRO A 297 1.47 15.13 6.40
C PRO A 297 2.73 15.92 6.75
N GLN A 298 2.64 17.24 6.94
CA GLN A 298 3.77 18.11 7.29
C GLN A 298 4.33 17.74 8.67
N SER A 299 3.49 17.75 9.71
CA SER A 299 3.94 17.42 11.07
C SER A 299 4.47 15.99 11.16
N LEU A 300 3.89 15.05 10.40
CA LEU A 300 4.36 13.68 10.36
C LEU A 300 5.77 13.60 9.76
N ALA A 301 6.00 14.25 8.62
CA ALA A 301 7.29 14.30 7.95
C ALA A 301 8.38 14.94 8.84
N GLU A 302 8.08 16.06 9.50
CA GLU A 302 9.02 16.73 10.42
C GLU A 302 9.39 15.86 11.62
N LYS A 303 8.40 15.24 12.28
CA LYS A 303 8.63 14.37 13.44
C LYS A 303 9.40 13.11 13.05
N LEU A 304 9.08 12.51 11.90
CA LEU A 304 9.83 11.36 11.37
C LEU A 304 11.27 11.73 11.01
N PHE A 305 11.47 12.88 10.38
CA PHE A 305 12.80 13.37 10.05
C PHE A 305 13.64 13.67 11.29
N LYS A 306 13.04 14.29 12.32
CA LYS A 306 13.70 14.50 13.62
C LYS A 306 14.15 13.18 14.24
N LYS A 307 13.27 12.17 14.22
CA LYS A 307 13.58 10.82 14.68
C LYS A 307 14.68 10.16 13.86
N LEU A 308 14.63 10.27 12.53
CA LEU A 308 15.68 9.77 11.63
C LEU A 308 17.05 10.38 11.96
N ARG A 309 17.12 11.71 12.14
CA ARG A 309 18.36 12.43 12.48
C ARG A 309 18.94 12.03 13.83
N GLN A 310 18.10 11.74 14.80
CA GLN A 310 18.50 11.32 16.15
C GLN A 310 18.74 9.80 16.26
N SER A 311 18.29 9.01 15.28
CA SER A 311 18.33 7.55 15.36
C SER A 311 19.75 6.97 15.23
N GLY A 312 20.10 6.10 16.17
CA GLY A 312 21.26 5.20 16.10
C GLY A 312 20.94 3.85 15.41
N GLU A 313 19.82 3.79 14.70
CA GLU A 313 19.31 2.55 14.09
C GLU A 313 20.18 2.04 12.94
N ARG A 314 19.98 0.76 12.57
CA ARG A 314 20.62 0.14 11.40
C ARG A 314 20.35 0.95 10.14
N PHE A 315 21.31 0.96 9.21
CA PHE A 315 21.22 1.74 7.98
C PHE A 315 19.99 1.38 7.13
N GLU A 316 19.61 0.10 7.06
CA GLU A 316 18.39 -0.37 6.38
C GLU A 316 17.11 0.34 6.89
N VAL A 317 17.00 0.53 8.21
CA VAL A 317 15.85 1.22 8.81
C VAL A 317 15.89 2.71 8.49
N LYS A 318 17.08 3.32 8.46
CA LYS A 318 17.26 4.72 8.04
C LYS A 318 16.85 4.90 6.58
N LEU A 319 17.21 3.96 5.71
CA LEU A 319 16.88 3.95 4.30
C LEU A 319 15.35 3.85 4.08
N LEU A 320 14.66 2.99 4.83
CA LEU A 320 13.19 2.92 4.83
C LEU A 320 12.54 4.24 5.28
N LEU A 321 13.07 4.88 6.33
CA LEU A 321 12.57 6.16 6.80
C LEU A 321 12.83 7.29 5.80
N MET A 322 14.00 7.31 5.15
CA MET A 322 14.34 8.27 4.09
C MET A 322 13.35 8.16 2.93
N ASN A 323 13.07 6.92 2.47
CA ASN A 323 12.10 6.65 1.41
C ASN A 323 10.71 7.19 1.78
N PHE A 324 10.24 6.91 3.00
CA PHE A 324 8.91 7.37 3.40
C PHE A 324 8.81 8.88 3.53
N VAL A 325 9.83 9.53 4.10
CA VAL A 325 9.90 11.00 4.17
C VAL A 325 9.95 11.61 2.77
N SER A 326 10.74 11.07 1.84
CA SER A 326 10.76 11.56 0.46
C SER A 326 9.42 11.41 -0.25
N ARG A 327 8.70 10.29 -0.05
CA ARG A 327 7.34 10.11 -0.59
C ARG A 327 6.38 11.17 -0.07
N LEU A 328 6.42 11.45 1.24
CA LEU A 328 5.55 12.46 1.87
C LEU A 328 5.83 13.85 1.28
N ILE A 329 7.10 14.21 1.15
CA ILE A 329 7.53 15.50 0.58
C ILE A 329 7.04 15.63 -0.86
N GLY A 330 7.32 14.63 -1.71
CA GLY A 330 6.94 14.67 -3.12
C GLY A 330 5.43 14.69 -3.36
N CYS A 331 4.67 13.85 -2.63
CA CYS A 331 3.22 13.73 -2.84
C CYS A 331 2.45 14.97 -2.37
N HIS A 332 2.80 15.51 -1.20
CA HIS A 332 2.10 16.65 -0.59
C HIS A 332 2.78 18.00 -0.85
N LYS A 333 3.85 18.01 -1.67
CA LYS A 333 4.68 19.19 -1.95
C LYS A 333 5.13 19.93 -0.67
N LEU A 334 5.67 19.17 0.29
CA LEU A 334 6.03 19.67 1.63
C LEU A 334 7.36 20.43 1.63
N LEU A 335 7.45 21.51 2.41
CA LEU A 335 8.71 22.24 2.57
C LEU A 335 9.48 21.72 3.80
N LEU A 336 10.44 20.81 3.56
CA LEU A 336 11.35 20.29 4.58
C LEU A 336 12.82 20.43 4.15
N LEU A 337 13.32 21.66 4.12
CA LEU A 337 14.64 21.99 3.54
C LEU A 337 15.82 21.28 4.25
N SER A 338 15.70 21.02 5.54
CA SER A 338 16.71 20.28 6.31
C SER A 338 16.90 18.83 5.85
N PHE A 339 15.93 18.25 5.13
CA PHE A 339 16.05 16.90 4.58
C PHE A 339 17.16 16.83 3.51
N TYR A 340 17.24 17.84 2.67
CA TYR A 340 18.22 17.95 1.58
C TYR A 340 19.65 18.04 2.08
N SER A 341 19.91 18.91 3.06
CA SER A 341 21.22 19.02 3.72
C SER A 341 21.61 17.76 4.50
N PHE A 342 20.63 16.98 4.96
CA PHE A 342 20.89 15.67 5.57
C PHE A 342 21.27 14.61 4.53
N LEU A 343 20.54 14.52 3.42
CA LEU A 343 20.85 13.60 2.33
C LEU A 343 22.20 13.89 1.69
N GLN A 344 22.60 15.16 1.58
CA GLN A 344 23.89 15.57 1.02
C GLN A 344 25.09 14.83 1.64
N ARG A 345 25.02 14.47 2.93
CA ARG A 345 26.08 13.74 3.66
C ARG A 345 26.26 12.30 3.18
N TYR A 346 25.23 11.72 2.57
CA TYR A 346 25.22 10.36 2.05
C TYR A 346 25.51 10.29 0.55
N LEU A 347 25.69 11.44 -0.13
CA LEU A 347 25.94 11.51 -1.57
C LEU A 347 27.41 11.23 -1.90
N THR A 348 27.91 10.07 -1.51
CA THR A 348 29.26 9.59 -1.85
C THR A 348 29.17 8.33 -2.71
N SER A 349 30.07 8.19 -3.68
CA SER A 349 30.07 7.06 -4.63
C SER A 349 30.31 5.69 -3.98
N HIS A 350 30.91 5.65 -2.80
CA HIS A 350 31.24 4.43 -2.06
C HIS A 350 30.14 4.03 -1.05
N GLN A 351 29.10 4.84 -0.92
CA GLN A 351 28.00 4.57 0.01
C GLN A 351 27.19 3.35 -0.43
N GLN A 352 26.78 2.52 0.53
CA GLN A 352 25.86 1.40 0.26
C GLN A 352 24.49 1.93 -0.20
N ASP A 353 23.92 1.26 -1.21
CA ASP A 353 22.59 1.57 -1.75
C ASP A 353 22.40 3.01 -2.21
N ILE A 354 23.48 3.63 -2.71
CA ILE A 354 23.48 5.03 -3.13
C ILE A 354 22.44 5.35 -4.22
N THR A 355 22.13 4.40 -5.09
CA THR A 355 21.08 4.52 -6.12
C THR A 355 19.70 4.72 -5.49
N LEU A 356 19.43 4.07 -4.35
CA LEU A 356 18.18 4.27 -3.61
C LEU A 356 18.14 5.65 -2.97
N ILE A 357 19.25 6.11 -2.39
CA ILE A 357 19.35 7.45 -1.79
C ILE A 357 19.12 8.55 -2.83
N LEU A 358 19.72 8.40 -4.03
CA LEU A 358 19.49 9.30 -5.15
C LEU A 358 18.02 9.26 -5.61
N ALA A 359 17.42 8.07 -5.70
CA ALA A 359 16.00 7.95 -6.03
C ALA A 359 15.10 8.65 -4.99
N TYR A 360 15.42 8.57 -3.69
CA TYR A 360 14.66 9.24 -2.63
C TYR A 360 14.86 10.76 -2.64
N LEU A 361 16.07 11.23 -2.95
CA LEU A 361 16.32 12.64 -3.18
C LEU A 361 15.43 13.17 -4.31
N ILE A 362 15.48 12.49 -5.46
CA ILE A 362 14.70 12.82 -6.65
C ILE A 362 13.19 12.80 -6.33
N GLN A 363 12.71 11.80 -5.61
CA GLN A 363 11.31 11.68 -5.20
C GLN A 363 10.84 12.84 -4.30
N GLY A 364 11.73 13.38 -3.46
CA GLY A 364 11.43 14.54 -2.62
C GLY A 364 11.39 15.85 -3.40
N CYS A 365 12.05 15.95 -4.55
CA CYS A 365 12.11 17.19 -5.33
C CYS A 365 10.74 17.55 -5.94
N HIS A 366 10.39 18.83 -5.85
CA HIS A 366 9.19 19.42 -6.48
C HIS A 366 9.41 20.91 -6.71
N GLU A 367 8.58 21.50 -7.57
CA GLU A 367 8.63 22.90 -8.02
C GLU A 367 8.69 23.95 -6.89
N LEU A 368 8.05 23.69 -5.74
CA LEU A 368 8.02 24.65 -4.62
C LEU A 368 9.31 24.72 -3.78
N ILE A 369 10.34 23.93 -4.06
CA ILE A 369 11.60 23.98 -3.31
C ILE A 369 12.48 25.12 -3.87
N PRO A 370 13.07 25.97 -3.01
CA PRO A 370 14.03 26.97 -3.44
C PRO A 370 15.21 26.34 -4.21
N PRO A 371 15.52 26.80 -5.44
CA PRO A 371 16.65 26.28 -6.22
C PRO A 371 18.00 26.42 -5.51
N GLU A 372 18.15 27.45 -4.67
CA GLU A 372 19.33 27.72 -3.84
C GLU A 372 19.68 26.55 -2.89
N ASP A 373 18.69 25.83 -2.36
CA ASP A 373 18.89 24.68 -1.48
C ASP A 373 19.23 23.41 -2.27
N LEU A 374 18.79 23.31 -3.53
CA LEU A 374 19.07 22.18 -4.41
C LEU A 374 20.45 22.30 -5.09
N LEU A 375 20.94 23.52 -5.29
CA LEU A 375 22.22 23.75 -5.96
C LEU A 375 23.43 23.09 -5.24
N PRO A 376 23.58 23.15 -3.89
CA PRO A 376 24.61 22.40 -3.17
C PRO A 376 24.54 20.89 -3.36
N ILE A 377 23.33 20.35 -3.57
CA ILE A 377 23.11 18.93 -3.82
C ILE A 377 23.58 18.56 -5.22
N VAL A 378 23.19 19.32 -6.24
CA VAL A 378 23.66 19.09 -7.61
C VAL A 378 25.18 19.20 -7.70
N LYS A 379 25.77 20.19 -7.03
CA LYS A 379 27.23 20.30 -6.91
C LYS A 379 27.84 19.07 -6.23
N ALA A 380 27.26 18.58 -5.14
CA ALA A 380 27.74 17.37 -4.48
C ALA A 380 27.66 16.12 -5.38
N ILE A 381 26.58 15.98 -6.17
CA ILE A 381 26.46 14.89 -7.16
C ILE A 381 27.54 15.05 -8.25
N ALA A 382 27.75 16.26 -8.76
CA ALA A 382 28.78 16.53 -9.75
C ALA A 382 30.18 16.14 -9.25
N TYR A 383 30.56 16.61 -8.04
CA TYR A 383 31.89 16.34 -7.48
C TYR A 383 32.13 14.87 -7.13
N ASN A 384 31.11 14.12 -6.73
CA ASN A 384 31.28 12.74 -6.27
C ASN A 384 30.98 11.67 -7.33
N PHE A 385 30.18 11.99 -8.36
CA PHE A 385 29.74 11.03 -9.39
C PHE A 385 30.20 11.42 -10.79
N ILE A 386 30.26 12.71 -11.12
CA ILE A 386 30.52 13.22 -12.46
C ILE A 386 31.97 13.73 -12.55
N THR A 387 32.91 12.82 -12.27
CA THR A 387 34.35 13.09 -12.42
C THR A 387 35.00 12.00 -13.25
N GLU A 388 36.12 12.32 -13.90
CA GLU A 388 36.87 11.34 -14.71
C GLU A 388 37.41 10.16 -13.90
N ARG A 389 37.49 10.31 -12.58
CA ARG A 389 37.97 9.26 -11.66
C ARG A 389 36.88 8.24 -11.32
N CYS A 390 35.61 8.57 -11.55
CA CYS A 390 34.49 7.68 -11.25
C CYS A 390 34.26 6.67 -12.38
N THR A 391 33.62 5.54 -12.05
CA THR A 391 33.27 4.54 -13.06
C THR A 391 32.24 5.07 -14.04
N ASN A 392 32.21 4.55 -15.26
CA ASN A 392 31.27 4.99 -16.30
C ASN A 392 29.80 4.81 -15.86
N GLU A 393 29.51 3.80 -15.05
CA GLU A 393 28.20 3.55 -14.46
C GLU A 393 27.83 4.63 -13.43
N SER A 394 28.79 5.00 -12.57
CA SER A 394 28.60 6.06 -11.57
C SER A 394 28.34 7.42 -12.22
N ILE A 395 29.08 7.73 -13.30
CA ILE A 395 28.88 8.94 -14.10
C ILE A 395 27.48 8.95 -14.72
N ALA A 396 27.06 7.84 -15.36
CA ALA A 396 25.73 7.74 -15.96
C ALA A 396 24.61 7.90 -14.93
N VAL A 397 24.75 7.30 -13.74
CA VAL A 397 23.80 7.46 -12.62
C VAL A 397 23.77 8.91 -12.14
N GLY A 398 24.92 9.57 -12.00
CA GLY A 398 25.00 10.98 -11.60
C GLY A 398 24.30 11.93 -12.58
N ILE A 399 24.57 11.78 -13.88
CA ILE A 399 23.94 12.59 -14.93
C ILE A 399 22.42 12.38 -14.95
N ASN A 400 21.96 11.13 -14.89
CA ASN A 400 20.53 10.83 -14.84
C ASN A 400 19.88 11.39 -13.57
N ALA A 401 20.54 11.31 -12.41
CA ALA A 401 20.00 11.87 -11.18
C ALA A 401 19.83 13.40 -11.25
N VAL A 402 20.82 14.11 -11.79
CA VAL A 402 20.73 15.56 -12.01
C VAL A 402 19.61 15.91 -12.99
N ARG A 403 19.51 15.18 -14.11
CA ARG A 403 18.42 15.35 -15.08
C ARG A 403 17.05 15.23 -14.42
N GLU A 404 16.85 14.20 -13.61
CA GLU A 404 15.59 13.96 -12.91
C GLU A 404 15.26 15.00 -11.83
N ILE A 405 16.28 15.59 -11.19
CA ILE A 405 16.10 16.72 -10.26
C ILE A 405 15.64 17.96 -11.03
N ILE A 406 16.28 18.26 -12.16
CA ILE A 406 15.95 19.42 -13.00
C ILE A 406 14.57 19.27 -13.62
N ALA A 407 14.19 18.07 -14.05
CA ALA A 407 12.85 17.80 -14.58
C ALA A 407 11.74 18.11 -13.56
N ARG A 408 12.00 17.94 -12.26
CA ARG A 408 11.05 18.25 -11.17
C ARG A 408 11.10 19.70 -10.69
N SER A 409 12.25 20.35 -10.85
CA SER A 409 12.47 21.75 -10.48
C SER A 409 13.22 22.48 -11.58
N PRO A 410 12.53 22.87 -12.68
CA PRO A 410 13.15 23.54 -13.83
C PRO A 410 13.82 24.87 -13.49
N ALA A 411 13.34 25.57 -12.45
CA ALA A 411 13.90 26.83 -11.97
C ALA A 411 15.41 26.75 -11.63
N LEU A 412 15.92 25.54 -11.35
CA LEU A 412 17.34 25.29 -11.11
C LEU A 412 18.25 25.67 -12.30
N LEU A 413 17.72 25.68 -13.53
CA LEU A 413 18.45 26.08 -14.72
C LEU A 413 18.76 27.58 -14.79
N ARG A 414 18.04 28.43 -14.04
CA ARG A 414 18.29 29.88 -13.97
C ARG A 414 19.42 30.24 -12.99
N GLU A 415 19.84 29.31 -12.13
CA GLU A 415 20.85 29.57 -11.11
C GLU A 415 22.23 29.87 -11.72
N PRO A 416 23.03 30.73 -11.07
CA PRO A 416 24.34 31.12 -11.57
C PRO A 416 25.30 29.93 -11.66
N GLY A 417 26.00 29.80 -12.79
CA GLY A 417 26.94 28.71 -13.07
C GLY A 417 26.30 27.42 -13.59
N MET A 418 24.96 27.36 -13.69
CA MET A 418 24.28 26.20 -14.26
C MET A 418 24.49 26.10 -15.78
N GLY A 419 24.65 27.23 -16.48
CA GLY A 419 24.95 27.25 -17.92
C GLY A 419 26.27 26.54 -18.26
N ASP A 420 27.35 26.89 -17.55
CA ASP A 420 28.65 26.24 -17.73
C ASP A 420 28.57 24.75 -17.37
N PHE A 421 27.90 24.42 -16.27
CA PHE A 421 27.72 23.04 -15.85
C PHE A 421 26.95 22.20 -16.88
N VAL A 422 25.86 22.72 -17.46
CA VAL A 422 25.11 22.05 -18.53
C VAL A 422 25.97 21.83 -19.76
N GLN A 423 26.81 22.81 -20.13
CA GLN A 423 27.75 22.65 -21.25
C GLN A 423 28.80 21.57 -20.97
N ASP A 424 29.31 21.50 -19.75
CA ASP A 424 30.23 20.43 -19.33
C ASP A 424 29.54 19.06 -19.41
N LEU A 425 28.28 18.95 -18.98
CA LEU A 425 27.49 17.72 -19.11
C LEU A 425 27.24 17.35 -20.58
N ALA A 426 27.02 18.31 -21.47
CA ALA A 426 26.84 18.06 -22.90
C ALA A 426 28.10 17.44 -23.54
N MET A 427 29.30 17.79 -23.06
CA MET A 427 30.55 17.18 -23.56
C MET A 427 30.63 15.68 -23.31
N TYR A 428 29.96 15.15 -22.28
CA TYR A 428 29.89 13.72 -22.02
C TYR A 428 29.14 12.94 -23.11
N GLY A 429 28.35 13.60 -23.96
CA GLY A 429 27.75 13.01 -25.16
C GLY A 429 28.77 12.52 -26.19
N ARG A 430 30.01 13.02 -26.13
CA ARG A 430 31.10 12.59 -27.04
C ARG A 430 31.97 11.45 -26.48
N LYS A 431 31.66 10.94 -25.27
CA LYS A 431 32.41 9.82 -24.68
C LYS A 431 32.10 8.51 -25.39
N THR A 432 33.08 7.61 -25.40
CA THR A 432 32.98 6.28 -26.03
C THR A 432 31.96 5.36 -25.35
N HIS A 433 31.73 5.53 -24.04
CA HIS A 433 30.84 4.65 -23.28
C HIS A 433 29.37 4.98 -23.52
N LYS A 434 28.62 4.02 -24.07
CA LYS A 434 27.22 4.17 -24.48
C LYS A 434 26.29 4.65 -23.35
N SER A 435 26.45 4.14 -22.12
CA SER A 435 25.55 4.55 -21.02
C SER A 435 25.70 6.01 -20.62
N VAL A 436 26.91 6.54 -20.69
CA VAL A 436 27.24 7.93 -20.34
C VAL A 436 26.77 8.86 -21.46
N MET A 437 27.00 8.47 -22.72
CA MET A 437 26.50 9.19 -23.89
C MET A 437 24.97 9.30 -23.88
N ILE A 438 24.24 8.20 -23.60
CA ILE A 438 22.78 8.21 -23.51
C ILE A 438 22.30 9.12 -22.38
N ALA A 439 22.92 9.04 -21.20
CA ALA A 439 22.56 9.90 -20.07
C ALA A 439 22.78 11.39 -20.39
N ALA A 440 23.91 11.73 -21.02
CA ALA A 440 24.23 13.09 -21.45
C ALA A 440 23.25 13.60 -22.51
N HIS A 441 22.92 12.79 -23.53
CA HIS A 441 21.91 13.16 -24.53
C HIS A 441 20.53 13.37 -23.90
N GLY A 442 20.13 12.53 -22.93
CA GLY A 442 18.89 12.73 -22.19
C GLY A 442 18.85 14.04 -21.42
N MET A 443 19.98 14.44 -20.81
CA MET A 443 20.11 15.74 -20.15
C MET A 443 20.04 16.91 -21.15
N VAL A 444 20.73 16.80 -22.30
CA VAL A 444 20.68 17.82 -23.35
C VAL A 444 19.26 17.97 -23.90
N ASN A 445 18.55 16.88 -24.16
CA ASN A 445 17.16 16.92 -24.64
C ASN A 445 16.24 17.63 -23.65
N LEU A 446 16.35 17.34 -22.35
CA LEU A 446 15.57 18.04 -21.31
C LEU A 446 15.83 19.55 -21.33
N VAL A 447 17.10 19.97 -21.42
CA VAL A 447 17.44 21.41 -21.49
C VAL A 447 16.99 22.03 -22.81
N ARG A 448 16.97 21.26 -23.90
CA ARG A 448 16.49 21.68 -25.21
C ARG A 448 14.97 21.91 -25.25
N GLU A 449 14.23 21.32 -24.32
CA GLU A 449 12.80 21.60 -24.12
C GLU A 449 12.59 22.77 -23.14
N LEU A 450 13.32 22.79 -22.02
CA LEU A 450 13.08 23.74 -20.93
C LEU A 450 13.79 25.09 -21.09
N TYR A 451 15.07 25.09 -21.49
CA TYR A 451 15.87 26.31 -21.60
C TYR A 451 16.98 26.23 -22.67
N PRO A 452 16.64 26.32 -23.97
CA PRO A 452 17.58 26.02 -25.06
C PRO A 452 18.76 26.98 -25.16
N THR A 453 18.62 28.20 -24.66
CA THR A 453 19.64 29.25 -24.74
C THR A 453 20.92 28.88 -23.98
N LEU A 454 20.82 28.03 -22.96
CA LEU A 454 21.98 27.50 -22.21
C LEU A 454 22.88 26.59 -23.04
N LEU A 455 22.34 25.96 -24.08
CA LEU A 455 23.07 25.06 -24.98
C LEU A 455 23.79 25.83 -26.08
N LYS A 456 24.89 25.26 -26.59
CA LYS A 456 25.60 25.78 -27.77
C LYS A 456 24.76 25.54 -29.03
N LYS A 457 24.97 26.33 -30.08
CA LYS A 457 24.20 26.26 -31.35
C LYS A 457 24.07 24.83 -31.91
N GLY A 458 25.16 24.04 -31.88
CA GLY A 458 25.13 22.65 -32.38
C GLY A 458 24.29 21.68 -31.55
N ASP A 459 24.07 21.97 -30.27
CA ASP A 459 23.34 21.10 -29.35
C ASP A 459 21.86 21.53 -29.17
N ARG A 460 21.42 22.63 -29.80
CA ARG A 460 20.04 23.14 -29.72
C ARG A 460 19.03 22.39 -30.58
N GLY A 461 19.48 21.60 -31.55
CA GLY A 461 18.58 20.92 -32.50
C GLY A 461 17.96 21.87 -33.53
N LYS A 462 17.32 21.29 -34.56
CA LYS A 462 16.78 22.03 -35.72
C LYS A 462 15.52 22.82 -35.36
N HIS A 463 14.62 22.22 -34.60
CA HIS A 463 13.38 22.84 -34.13
C HIS A 463 13.48 23.05 -32.61
N HIS A 464 13.80 24.26 -32.17
CA HIS A 464 13.81 24.63 -30.75
C HIS A 464 13.12 25.97 -30.57
N ASN A 465 12.39 26.14 -29.48
CA ASN A 465 11.76 27.40 -29.16
C ASN A 465 12.79 28.34 -28.49
N PRO A 466 13.24 29.42 -29.15
CA PRO A 466 14.25 30.32 -28.60
C PRO A 466 13.77 31.10 -27.37
N ASN A 467 12.45 31.22 -27.20
CA ASN A 467 11.82 31.92 -26.08
C ASN A 467 11.49 31.00 -24.90
N ALA A 468 11.70 29.70 -25.03
CA ALA A 468 11.46 28.76 -23.94
C ALA A 468 12.41 29.03 -22.77
N GLN A 469 11.82 29.38 -21.62
CA GLN A 469 12.52 29.63 -20.38
C GLN A 469 11.70 29.05 -19.21
N PRO A 470 12.31 28.33 -18.26
CA PRO A 470 11.59 27.78 -17.12
C PRO A 470 11.05 28.92 -16.26
N PHE A 471 9.90 28.75 -15.61
CA PHE A 471 9.36 29.78 -14.71
C PHE A 471 10.34 30.14 -13.58
N GLU A 472 10.28 31.39 -13.11
CA GLU A 472 11.00 31.78 -11.91
C GLU A 472 10.44 31.07 -10.68
N TYR A 473 11.29 30.93 -9.67
CA TYR A 473 10.85 30.35 -8.40
C TYR A 473 9.67 31.15 -7.82
N GLY A 474 8.56 30.46 -7.56
CA GLY A 474 7.33 31.08 -7.04
C GLY A 474 6.45 31.74 -8.11
N GLN A 475 6.88 31.78 -9.37
CA GLN A 475 6.03 32.22 -10.48
C GLN A 475 5.04 31.10 -10.81
N ARG A 476 3.74 31.42 -10.74
CA ARG A 476 2.68 30.50 -11.17
C ARG A 476 2.28 30.82 -12.60
N PRO A 477 2.01 29.82 -13.45
CA PRO A 477 1.37 30.08 -14.73
C PRO A 477 0.01 30.72 -14.46
N VAL A 478 -0.19 31.94 -14.95
CA VAL A 478 -1.52 32.52 -15.06
C VAL A 478 -2.11 31.90 -16.32
N ALA A 479 -3.15 31.09 -16.17
CA ALA A 479 -3.84 30.52 -17.32
C ALA A 479 -4.65 31.65 -17.99
N ASP A 480 -4.10 32.23 -19.06
CA ASP A 480 -4.78 33.25 -19.87
C ASP A 480 -5.75 32.62 -20.90
N GLY A 481 -5.99 31.31 -20.85
CA GLY A 481 -6.91 30.61 -21.74
C GLY A 481 -7.10 29.14 -21.40
N VAL A 482 -7.88 28.44 -22.23
CA VAL A 482 -8.03 26.98 -22.17
C VAL A 482 -6.83 26.36 -22.91
N GLU A 483 -6.13 25.44 -22.25
CA GLU A 483 -5.01 24.70 -22.84
C GLU A 483 -5.48 23.97 -24.11
N GLY A 484 -4.84 24.24 -25.26
CA GLY A 484 -5.23 23.71 -26.57
C GLY A 484 -6.09 24.62 -27.45
N VAL A 485 -6.40 25.84 -27.03
CA VAL A 485 -7.05 26.84 -27.92
C VAL A 485 -6.17 27.16 -29.13
N GLU A 486 -4.84 27.22 -28.96
CA GLU A 486 -3.89 27.42 -30.07
C GLU A 486 -3.95 26.29 -31.11
N LEU A 487 -4.25 25.05 -30.69
CA LEU A 487 -4.43 23.90 -31.60
C LEU A 487 -5.75 23.97 -32.36
N LEU A 488 -6.79 24.51 -31.73
CA LEU A 488 -8.06 24.82 -32.39
C LEU A 488 -7.89 25.92 -33.44
N GLU A 489 -7.17 26.99 -33.10
CA GLU A 489 -6.88 28.07 -34.04
C GLU A 489 -6.00 27.58 -35.21
N ALA A 490 -4.99 26.74 -34.95
CA ALA A 490 -4.16 26.13 -35.98
C ALA A 490 -4.95 25.14 -36.88
N TYR A 491 -5.92 24.42 -36.30
CA TYR A 491 -6.87 23.61 -37.08
C TYR A 491 -7.79 24.48 -37.94
N GLU A 492 -8.31 25.59 -37.41
CA GLU A 492 -9.12 26.55 -38.16
C GLU A 492 -8.34 27.26 -39.28
N ARG A 493 -7.04 27.52 -39.08
CA ARG A 493 -6.10 28.01 -40.11
C ARG A 493 -5.68 26.92 -41.11
N GLY A 494 -6.03 25.66 -40.85
CA GLY A 494 -5.69 24.51 -41.69
C GLY A 494 -4.19 24.21 -41.74
N GLU A 495 -3.47 24.50 -40.65
CA GLU A 495 -2.07 24.11 -40.40
C GLU A 495 -1.99 22.67 -39.86
N ILE A 496 -3.10 22.20 -39.29
CA ILE A 496 -3.24 20.90 -38.64
C ILE A 496 -4.45 20.16 -39.22
N GLU A 497 -4.28 18.88 -39.53
CA GLU A 497 -5.37 17.95 -39.87
C GLU A 497 -5.47 16.81 -38.85
N LEU A 498 -6.67 16.27 -38.68
CA LEU A 498 -6.92 15.07 -37.86
C LEU A 498 -6.97 13.85 -38.77
N ASN A 499 -6.15 12.84 -38.48
CA ASN A 499 -6.21 11.57 -39.20
C ASN A 499 -7.42 10.72 -38.76
N SER A 500 -7.62 9.55 -39.38
CA SER A 500 -8.76 8.65 -39.07
C SER A 500 -8.76 8.08 -37.65
N ASP A 501 -7.66 8.24 -36.91
CA ASP A 501 -7.47 7.79 -35.53
C ASP A 501 -7.41 8.99 -34.55
N ASP A 502 -7.87 10.18 -34.96
CA ASP A 502 -7.89 11.43 -34.19
C ASP A 502 -6.50 11.95 -33.76
N GLU A 503 -5.41 11.56 -34.46
CA GLU A 503 -4.07 12.10 -34.22
C GLU A 503 -3.82 13.37 -35.06
N VAL A 504 -3.17 14.34 -34.42
CA VAL A 504 -2.78 15.66 -34.96
C VAL A 504 -1.62 15.49 -35.96
N VAL A 505 -1.83 15.86 -37.21
CA VAL A 505 -0.81 15.86 -38.28
C VAL A 505 -0.60 17.29 -38.75
N TRP A 506 0.66 17.75 -38.74
CA TRP A 506 1.04 19.06 -39.25
C TRP A 506 1.18 19.01 -40.78
N ASN A 507 0.59 19.98 -41.48
CA ASN A 507 0.71 20.08 -42.94
C ASN A 507 2.03 20.78 -43.30
N GLU A 508 3.02 20.02 -43.77
CA GLU A 508 4.36 20.52 -44.13
C GLU A 508 4.36 21.44 -45.38
N ASP A 509 3.26 21.55 -46.12
CA ASP A 509 3.19 22.29 -47.40
C ASP A 509 2.90 23.80 -47.26
N LYS A 510 2.63 24.32 -46.05
CA LYS A 510 2.30 25.75 -45.84
C LYS A 510 3.45 26.62 -45.31
N ASP A 511 4.53 26.01 -44.82
CA ASP A 511 5.68 26.75 -44.25
C ASP A 511 6.62 27.31 -45.35
N GLU A 512 6.37 27.06 -46.64
CA GLU A 512 7.21 27.54 -47.75
C GLU A 512 6.79 28.93 -48.32
N GLU A 513 5.65 29.51 -47.91
CA GLU A 513 5.17 30.78 -48.49
C GLU A 513 5.61 32.07 -47.74
N GLU A 514 6.29 31.98 -46.59
CA GLU A 514 6.68 33.18 -45.80
C GLU A 514 8.16 33.62 -45.94
N GLU A 515 9.00 32.95 -46.73
CA GLU A 515 10.44 33.32 -46.86
C GLU A 515 10.83 34.14 -48.13
N GLU A 516 9.91 34.51 -49.04
CA GLU A 516 10.27 35.21 -50.30
C GLU A 516 9.93 36.72 -50.41
N GLU A 517 9.45 37.40 -49.36
CA GLU A 517 9.25 38.87 -49.40
C GLU A 517 10.21 39.60 -48.43
N GLY A 518 11.50 39.71 -48.78
CA GLY A 518 12.47 40.38 -47.91
C GLY A 518 13.81 40.82 -48.49
N GLU A 519 14.06 40.70 -49.79
CA GLU A 519 15.29 41.22 -50.41
C GLU A 519 14.99 41.85 -51.78
N GLU A 520 14.63 43.14 -51.80
CA GLU A 520 14.91 44.08 -52.91
C GLU A 520 14.40 45.48 -52.49
N GLU A 521 15.27 46.33 -51.93
CA GLU A 521 15.26 47.81 -52.05
C GLU A 521 16.35 48.43 -51.16
N GLU A 522 17.61 48.44 -51.62
CA GLU A 522 18.61 49.49 -51.28
C GLU A 522 19.66 49.59 -52.42
N GLU A 523 19.31 50.26 -53.52
CA GLU A 523 20.29 50.96 -54.38
C GLU A 523 19.66 52.27 -54.87
N GLU A 524 19.93 53.38 -54.17
CA GLU A 524 20.35 54.69 -54.73
C GLU A 524 20.80 55.66 -53.62
#